data_AF-A0A399I903-F1
#
_entry.id   AF-A0A399I903-F1
#
_cell.length_a   1.000
_cell.length_b   1.000
_cell.length_c   1.000
_cell.angle_alpha   90.00
_cell.angle_beta   90.00
_cell.angle_gamma   90.00
#
_symmetry.space_group_name_H-M   'P 1'
#
loop_
_entity.id
_entity.type
_entity.pdbx_description
1 polymer ?
#
loop_
_entity_poly.entity_id
_entity_poly.type
_entity_poly.pdbx_seq_one_letter_code
_entity_poly.pdbx_strand_id
1 'polypeptide(L)'
;MGVTCILIVGIIYLMWWIPTKGLANINPNLPHIVGIITLTLSALALCGTALLVLTTALGKDILFTRFMRLVVIKFLLPMIEAMGKLLGIPKDTIRQSFIAMNNSLVQSQRLLVPADRILVLLPHCLQLFDCEIKVTGDINKCVRCGRCDIMGLAELARKYQVNISVATGGTLARKVIIETRPKLVVAVACERDLTSGIKDCYPLPVIGVLNDRPFGPCFNTRVDTEKIDAAIASVLTYD
;
A
#
# COMPACT_ATOMS: atom_id res chain seq x y z
N MET A 1 -13.16 -22.17 -18.71
CA MET A 1 -12.13 -21.39 -19.43
C MET A 1 -12.57 -21.10 -20.87
N GLY A 2 -12.75 -22.09 -21.75
CA GLY A 2 -13.22 -21.84 -23.13
C GLY A 2 -14.66 -21.29 -23.23
N VAL A 3 -15.60 -21.89 -22.49
CA VAL A 3 -17.03 -21.49 -22.49
C VAL A 3 -17.24 -20.05 -21.98
N THR A 4 -16.47 -19.66 -20.97
CA THR A 4 -16.50 -18.30 -20.40
C THR A 4 -16.00 -17.25 -21.39
N CYS A 5 -15.01 -17.57 -22.23
CA CYS A 5 -14.53 -16.66 -23.27
C CYS A 5 -15.58 -16.48 -24.38
N ILE A 6 -16.24 -17.56 -24.81
CA ILE A 6 -17.28 -17.49 -25.86
C ILE A 6 -18.48 -16.67 -25.41
N LEU A 7 -18.92 -16.83 -24.15
CA LEU A 7 -20.00 -16.03 -23.56
C LEU A 7 -19.66 -14.54 -23.52
N ILE A 8 -18.44 -14.19 -23.08
CA ILE A 8 -17.99 -12.79 -23.02
C ILE A 8 -17.91 -12.18 -24.42
N VAL A 9 -17.36 -12.90 -25.40
CA VAL A 9 -17.30 -12.45 -26.80
C VAL A 9 -18.70 -12.26 -27.38
N GLY A 10 -19.63 -13.18 -27.09
CA GLY A 10 -21.03 -13.06 -27.51
C GLY A 10 -21.74 -11.85 -26.91
N ILE A 11 -21.51 -11.57 -25.63
CA ILE A 11 -22.06 -10.38 -24.94
C ILE A 11 -21.50 -9.10 -25.55
N ILE A 12 -20.19 -9.02 -25.78
CA ILE A 12 -19.55 -7.85 -26.41
C ILE A 12 -20.07 -7.64 -27.84
N TYR A 13 -20.24 -8.72 -28.60
CA TYR A 13 -20.81 -8.67 -29.95
C TYR A 13 -22.26 -8.17 -29.95
N LEU A 14 -23.11 -8.69 -29.06
CA LEU A 14 -24.50 -8.23 -28.91
C LEU A 14 -24.56 -6.77 -28.47
N MET A 15 -23.68 -6.37 -27.55
CA MET A 15 -23.61 -5.01 -27.04
C MET A 15 -23.11 -4.00 -28.09
N TRP A 16 -22.39 -4.44 -29.12
CA TRP A 16 -22.06 -3.64 -30.31
C TRP A 16 -23.20 -3.69 -31.35
N TRP A 17 -23.72 -4.88 -31.64
CA TRP A 17 -24.73 -5.09 -32.69
C TRP A 17 -26.05 -4.37 -32.42
N ILE A 18 -26.56 -4.43 -31.18
CA ILE A 18 -27.84 -3.86 -30.79
C ILE A 18 -27.86 -2.32 -30.99
N PRO A 19 -26.86 -1.55 -30.52
CA PRO A 19 -26.80 -0.12 -30.80
C PRO A 19 -26.59 0.19 -32.28
N THR A 20 -25.72 -0.53 -33.00
CA THR A 20 -25.39 -0.15 -34.39
C THR A 20 -26.54 -0.36 -35.36
N LYS A 21 -27.33 -1.43 -35.19
CA LYS A 21 -28.54 -1.65 -36.01
C LYS A 21 -29.75 -0.84 -35.53
N GLY A 22 -29.88 -0.60 -34.22
CA GLY A 22 -30.96 0.20 -33.64
C GLY A 22 -30.81 1.71 -33.89
N LEU A 23 -29.59 2.26 -33.78
CA LEU A 23 -29.33 3.70 -33.95
C LEU A 23 -29.34 4.14 -35.41
N ALA A 24 -29.01 3.23 -36.35
CA ALA A 24 -29.05 3.51 -37.78
C ALA A 24 -30.47 3.82 -38.30
N ASN A 25 -31.52 3.40 -37.57
CA ASN A 25 -32.92 3.66 -37.93
C ASN A 25 -33.42 5.04 -37.45
N ILE A 26 -32.69 5.72 -36.55
CA ILE A 26 -33.11 7.00 -35.96
C ILE A 26 -32.37 8.17 -36.62
N ASN A 27 -31.06 8.06 -36.87
CA ASN A 27 -30.28 9.08 -37.58
C ASN A 27 -29.02 8.48 -38.21
N PRO A 28 -28.71 8.74 -39.50
CA PRO A 28 -27.53 8.19 -40.19
C PRO A 28 -26.18 8.47 -39.52
N ASN A 29 -26.04 9.56 -38.75
CA ASN A 29 -24.75 9.98 -38.17
C ASN A 29 -24.46 9.38 -36.77
N LEU A 30 -25.47 8.87 -36.07
CA LEU A 30 -25.33 8.29 -34.73
C LEU A 30 -24.43 7.03 -34.64
N PRO A 31 -24.48 6.06 -35.59
CA PRO A 31 -23.59 4.90 -35.54
C PRO A 31 -22.10 5.28 -35.67
N HIS A 32 -21.78 6.37 -36.38
CA HIS A 32 -20.41 6.87 -36.48
C HIS A 32 -19.90 7.44 -35.14
N ILE A 33 -20.74 8.18 -34.41
CA ILE A 33 -20.38 8.74 -33.10
C ILE A 33 -20.12 7.62 -32.09
N VAL A 34 -21.01 6.62 -32.03
CA VAL A 34 -20.84 5.46 -31.13
C VAL A 34 -19.61 4.64 -31.52
N GLY A 35 -19.34 4.49 -32.82
CA GLY A 35 -18.13 3.85 -33.33
C GLY A 35 -16.85 4.55 -32.86
N ILE A 36 -16.79 5.89 -32.96
CA ILE A 36 -15.63 6.68 -32.51
C ILE A 36 -15.43 6.56 -30.99
N ILE A 37 -16.51 6.65 -30.20
CA ILE A 37 -16.45 6.49 -28.74
C ILE A 37 -15.96 5.09 -28.35
N THR A 38 -16.47 4.05 -29.01
CA THR A 38 -16.08 2.67 -28.73
C THR A 38 -14.63 2.42 -29.14
N LEU A 39 -14.19 2.96 -30.28
CA LEU A 39 -12.81 2.88 -30.75
C LEU A 39 -11.85 3.60 -29.80
N THR A 40 -12.19 4.81 -29.34
CA THR A 40 -11.35 5.56 -28.39
C THR A 40 -11.26 4.85 -27.04
N LEU A 41 -12.36 4.33 -26.49
CA LEU A 41 -12.34 3.53 -25.26
C LEU A 41 -11.51 2.26 -25.42
N SER A 42 -11.64 1.56 -26.55
CA SER A 42 -10.89 0.33 -26.83
C SER A 42 -9.40 0.60 -27.02
N ALA A 43 -9.04 1.67 -27.73
CA ALA A 43 -7.66 2.11 -27.90
C ALA A 43 -7.02 2.53 -26.58
N LEU A 44 -7.77 3.23 -25.72
CA LEU A 44 -7.31 3.60 -24.37
C LEU A 44 -7.05 2.36 -23.50
N ALA A 45 -7.94 1.35 -23.56
CA ALA A 45 -7.78 0.09 -22.82
C ALA A 45 -6.59 -0.73 -23.34
N LEU A 46 -6.40 -0.82 -24.66
CA LEU A 46 -5.24 -1.50 -25.27
C LEU A 46 -3.93 -0.78 -24.96
N CYS A 47 -3.92 0.55 -25.02
CA CYS A 47 -2.75 1.35 -24.63
C CYS A 47 -2.42 1.15 -23.14
N GLY A 48 -3.43 1.16 -22.26
CA GLY A 48 -3.25 0.91 -20.82
C GLY A 48 -2.69 -0.49 -20.53
N THR A 49 -3.21 -1.53 -21.18
CA THR A 49 -2.71 -2.90 -21.01
C THR A 49 -1.30 -3.08 -21.58
N ALA A 50 -1.01 -2.53 -22.77
CA ALA A 50 0.34 -2.53 -23.34
C ALA A 50 1.35 -1.81 -22.44
N LEU A 51 0.95 -0.68 -21.84
CA LEU A 51 1.80 0.04 -20.90
C LEU A 51 2.07 -0.78 -19.64
N LEU A 52 1.06 -1.47 -19.09
CA LEU A 52 1.24 -2.36 -17.94
C LEU A 52 2.19 -3.51 -18.26
N VAL A 53 2.01 -4.20 -19.39
CA VAL A 53 2.91 -5.29 -19.82
C VAL A 53 4.33 -4.76 -20.01
N LEU A 54 4.50 -3.61 -20.67
CA LEU A 54 5.81 -3.00 -20.87
C LEU A 54 6.47 -2.58 -19.55
N THR A 55 5.72 -2.02 -18.60
CA THR A 55 6.25 -1.67 -17.26
C THR A 55 6.70 -2.91 -16.48
N THR A 56 5.97 -4.01 -16.62
CA THR A 56 6.30 -5.29 -15.97
C THR A 56 7.56 -5.91 -16.60
N ALA A 57 7.71 -5.77 -17.92
CA ALA A 57 8.87 -6.29 -18.66
C ALA A 57 10.15 -5.45 -18.48
N LEU A 58 10.04 -4.12 -18.40
CA LEU A 58 11.19 -3.22 -18.29
C LEU A 58 11.70 -3.03 -16.86
N GLY A 59 10.96 -3.46 -15.84
CA GLY A 59 11.34 -3.32 -14.43
C GLY A 59 11.53 -1.87 -13.97
N LYS A 60 11.11 -0.89 -14.77
CA LYS A 60 11.21 0.55 -14.51
C LYS A 60 9.79 1.12 -14.43
N ASP A 61 9.41 1.57 -13.24
CA ASP A 61 8.16 2.31 -13.02
C ASP A 61 8.17 3.60 -13.86
N ILE A 62 7.45 3.61 -14.98
CA ILE A 62 7.21 4.81 -15.79
C ILE A 62 6.31 5.76 -14.97
N LEU A 63 6.46 7.08 -15.15
CA LEU A 63 5.66 8.12 -14.46
C LEU A 63 4.14 7.87 -14.51
N PHE A 64 3.63 7.26 -15.58
CA PHE A 64 2.20 6.94 -15.74
C PHE A 64 1.71 5.83 -14.80
N THR A 65 2.55 4.81 -14.57
CA THR A 65 2.30 3.74 -13.58
C THR A 65 2.14 4.32 -12.19
N ARG A 66 2.86 5.41 -11.87
CA ARG A 66 2.74 6.08 -10.58
C ARG A 66 1.38 6.74 -10.38
N PHE A 67 0.87 7.40 -11.42
CA PHE A 67 -0.45 8.01 -11.41
C PHE A 67 -1.56 6.95 -11.35
N MET A 68 -1.49 5.90 -12.17
CA MET A 68 -2.45 4.79 -12.09
C MET A 68 -2.47 4.12 -10.72
N ARG A 69 -1.31 3.93 -10.09
CA ARG A 69 -1.22 3.33 -8.75
C ARG A 69 -1.91 4.22 -7.70
N LEU A 70 -1.70 5.54 -7.76
CA LEU A 70 -2.42 6.49 -6.91
C LEU A 70 -3.94 6.44 -7.13
N VAL A 71 -4.39 6.40 -8.38
CA VAL A 71 -5.82 6.31 -8.72
C VAL A 71 -6.41 5.01 -8.19
N VAL A 72 -5.76 3.87 -8.42
CA VAL A 72 -6.21 2.55 -7.92
C VAL A 72 -6.27 2.57 -6.38
N ILE A 73 -5.25 3.07 -5.70
CA ILE A 73 -5.20 3.08 -4.24
C ILE A 73 -6.23 4.06 -3.62
N LYS A 74 -6.49 5.20 -4.27
CA LYS A 74 -7.40 6.23 -3.75
C LYS A 74 -8.87 5.95 -4.09
N PHE A 75 -9.15 5.36 -5.25
CA PHE A 75 -10.51 5.13 -5.74
C PHE A 75 -10.95 3.67 -5.65
N LEU A 76 -10.10 2.71 -6.02
CA LEU A 76 -10.49 1.30 -6.08
C LEU A 76 -10.58 0.66 -4.69
N LEU A 77 -9.64 0.97 -3.78
CA LEU A 77 -9.69 0.46 -2.39
C LEU A 77 -10.99 0.78 -1.65
N PRO A 78 -11.49 2.03 -1.58
CA PRO A 78 -12.77 2.31 -0.91
C PRO A 78 -13.96 1.64 -1.62
N MET A 79 -13.90 1.47 -2.94
CA MET A 79 -14.92 0.73 -3.70
C MET A 79 -14.90 -0.76 -3.33
N ILE A 80 -13.72 -1.39 -3.25
CA ILE A 80 -13.56 -2.79 -2.82
C ILE A 80 -14.00 -2.96 -1.37
N GLU A 81 -13.66 -2.03 -0.47
CA GLU A 81 -14.12 -2.08 0.92
C GLU A 81 -15.65 -1.96 1.02
N ALA A 82 -16.29 -1.17 0.15
CA ALA A 82 -17.74 -1.03 0.08
C ALA A 82 -18.42 -2.30 -0.48
N MET A 83 -17.88 -2.87 -1.56
CA MET A 83 -18.36 -4.12 -2.14
C MET A 83 -18.14 -5.33 -1.22
N GLY A 84 -16.99 -5.38 -0.56
CA GLY A 84 -16.67 -6.42 0.43
C GLY A 84 -17.66 -6.44 1.58
N LYS A 85 -18.15 -5.27 2.01
CA LYS A 85 -19.21 -5.17 3.02
C LYS A 85 -20.52 -5.82 2.56
N LEU A 86 -20.89 -5.68 1.28
CA LEU A 86 -22.07 -6.36 0.69
C LEU A 86 -21.90 -7.88 0.63
N LEU A 87 -20.66 -8.35 0.49
CA LEU A 87 -20.30 -9.78 0.44
C LEU A 87 -19.95 -10.37 1.82
N GLY A 88 -20.08 -9.60 2.91
CA GLY A 88 -19.75 -10.05 4.27
C GLY A 88 -18.25 -10.17 4.58
N ILE A 89 -17.38 -9.66 3.71
CA ILE A 89 -15.92 -9.69 3.91
C ILE A 89 -15.51 -8.54 4.86
N PRO A 90 -14.78 -8.83 5.95
CA PRO A 90 -14.34 -7.80 6.88
C PRO A 90 -13.31 -6.86 6.22
N LYS A 91 -13.45 -5.56 6.50
CA LYS A 91 -12.57 -4.52 5.92
C LYS A 91 -11.10 -4.75 6.23
N ASP A 92 -10.79 -5.30 7.40
CA ASP A 92 -9.42 -5.53 7.83
C ASP A 92 -8.75 -6.61 6.97
N THR A 93 -9.44 -7.66 6.52
CA THR A 93 -8.89 -8.66 5.59
C THR A 93 -8.54 -8.06 4.22
N ILE A 94 -9.38 -7.14 3.72
CA ILE A 94 -9.10 -6.43 2.46
C ILE A 94 -7.85 -5.56 2.62
N ARG A 95 -7.72 -4.86 3.74
CA ARG A 95 -6.54 -4.03 4.05
C ARG A 95 -5.27 -4.83 4.27
N GLN A 96 -5.34 -5.97 4.96
CA GLN A 96 -4.21 -6.90 5.13
C GLN A 96 -3.72 -7.40 3.77
N SER A 97 -4.65 -7.77 2.87
CA SER A 97 -4.31 -8.19 1.50
C SER A 97 -3.61 -7.07 0.73
N PHE A 98 -4.10 -5.83 0.87
CA PHE A 98 -3.45 -4.66 0.28
C PHE A 98 -2.04 -4.42 0.83
N ILE A 99 -1.85 -4.50 2.14
CA ILE A 99 -0.53 -4.34 2.79
C ILE A 99 0.43 -5.44 2.32
N ALA A 100 -0.01 -6.70 2.27
CA ALA A 100 0.80 -7.82 1.80
C ALA A 100 1.21 -7.67 0.32
N MET A 101 0.28 -7.23 -0.54
CA MET A 101 0.57 -6.90 -1.94
C MET A 101 1.60 -5.76 -2.03
N ASN A 102 1.42 -4.68 -1.28
CA ASN A 102 2.37 -3.56 -1.25
C ASN A 102 3.77 -4.01 -0.80
N ASN A 103 3.86 -4.79 0.28
CA ASN A 103 5.14 -5.31 0.77
C ASN A 103 5.85 -6.15 -0.29
N SER A 104 5.11 -7.03 -0.97
CA SER A 104 5.65 -7.86 -2.06
C SER A 104 6.16 -7.00 -3.22
N LEU A 105 5.45 -5.92 -3.55
CA LEU A 105 5.86 -4.97 -4.59
C LEU A 105 7.10 -4.16 -4.21
N VAL A 106 7.22 -3.72 -2.95
CA VAL A 106 8.42 -3.00 -2.49
C VAL A 106 9.62 -3.93 -2.42
N GLN A 107 9.44 -5.17 -1.94
CA GLN A 107 10.50 -6.17 -1.87
C GLN A 107 10.98 -6.61 -3.26
N SER A 108 10.10 -6.70 -4.25
CA SER A 108 10.49 -7.08 -5.62
C SER A 108 11.38 -6.04 -6.31
N GLN A 109 11.36 -4.79 -5.86
CA GLN A 109 12.25 -3.74 -6.35
C GLN A 109 13.71 -3.92 -5.91
N ARG A 110 13.98 -4.83 -4.95
CA ARG A 110 15.33 -5.12 -4.41
C ARG A 110 16.12 -3.84 -4.07
N LEU A 111 15.46 -2.92 -3.38
CA LEU A 111 16.05 -1.65 -2.98
C LEU A 111 17.09 -1.90 -1.89
N LEU A 112 18.31 -1.41 -2.13
CA LEU A 112 19.39 -1.36 -1.15
C LEU A 112 19.55 0.08 -0.67
N VAL A 113 19.40 0.29 0.63
CA VAL A 113 19.37 1.60 1.27
C VAL A 113 20.35 1.61 2.45
N PRO A 114 21.19 2.65 2.59
CA PRO A 114 22.07 2.78 3.75
C PRO A 114 21.25 3.03 5.03
N ALA A 115 21.77 2.60 6.17
CA ALA A 115 21.08 2.61 7.46
C ALA A 115 20.52 4.00 7.85
N ASP A 116 21.26 5.06 7.57
CA ASP A 116 20.91 6.45 7.87
C ASP A 116 19.65 6.93 7.11
N ARG A 117 19.34 6.28 5.99
CA ARG A 117 18.19 6.58 5.12
C ARG A 117 17.00 5.65 5.33
N ILE A 118 17.07 4.72 6.28
CA ILE A 118 15.96 3.88 6.69
C ILE A 118 15.30 4.50 7.91
N LEU A 119 13.99 4.73 7.83
CA LEU A 119 13.17 5.20 8.96
C LEU A 119 12.21 4.09 9.39
N VAL A 120 12.32 3.64 10.64
CA VAL A 120 11.33 2.75 11.24
C VAL A 120 10.32 3.60 12.02
N LEU A 121 9.05 3.55 11.63
CA LEU A 121 7.97 4.25 12.31
C LEU A 121 7.17 3.28 13.16
N LEU A 122 7.09 3.58 14.45
CA LEU A 122 6.38 2.79 15.43
C LEU A 122 5.14 3.55 15.95
N PRO A 123 4.04 2.85 16.28
CA PRO A 123 2.90 3.46 16.90
C PRO A 123 3.16 3.59 18.41
N HIS A 124 2.69 4.68 19.00
CA HIS A 124 2.70 4.86 20.46
C HIS A 124 1.98 3.73 21.21
N CYS A 125 1.09 2.99 20.56
CA CYS A 125 0.33 1.89 21.15
C CYS A 125 1.19 0.65 21.52
N LEU A 126 2.44 0.55 21.05
CA LEU A 126 3.39 -0.49 21.50
C LEU A 126 3.91 -0.21 22.91
N GLN A 127 3.87 1.06 23.32
CA GLN A 127 4.20 1.44 24.67
C GLN A 127 3.08 1.02 25.61
N LEU A 128 3.45 0.51 26.79
CA LEU A 128 2.48 0.26 27.85
C LEU A 128 1.79 1.56 28.26
N PHE A 129 0.49 1.49 28.50
CA PHE A 129 -0.31 2.64 28.93
C PHE A 129 0.21 3.25 30.24
N ASP A 130 0.55 2.42 31.22
CA ASP A 130 1.08 2.84 32.53
C ASP A 130 2.60 3.09 32.53
N CYS A 131 3.19 3.37 31.36
CA CYS A 131 4.61 3.68 31.29
C CYS A 131 4.88 5.11 31.79
N GLU A 132 5.75 5.23 32.79
CA GLU A 132 6.12 6.52 33.40
C GLU A 132 6.77 7.50 32.42
N ILE A 133 7.50 6.99 31.41
CA ILE A 133 8.24 7.82 30.44
C ILE A 133 7.61 7.68 29.07
N LYS A 134 6.81 8.65 28.62
CA LYS A 134 6.20 8.63 27.28
C LYS A 134 7.26 8.84 26.19
N VAL A 135 7.49 7.80 25.38
CA VAL A 135 8.49 7.83 24.31
C VAL A 135 7.82 8.37 23.05
N THR A 136 8.08 9.63 22.72
CA THR A 136 7.60 10.29 21.50
C THR A 136 8.79 10.83 20.72
N GLY A 137 8.82 10.59 19.40
CA GLY A 137 9.97 10.93 18.57
C GLY A 137 11.04 9.85 18.70
N ASP A 138 12.15 10.12 19.37
CA ASP A 138 13.29 9.20 19.46
C ASP A 138 13.05 8.04 20.44
N ILE A 139 13.24 6.81 19.96
CA ILE A 139 13.14 5.58 20.76
C ILE A 139 14.21 5.50 21.87
N ASN A 140 15.35 6.18 21.71
CA ASN A 140 16.46 6.15 22.67
C ASN A 140 16.13 6.75 24.04
N LYS A 141 15.02 7.48 24.14
CA LYS A 141 14.49 7.98 25.43
C LYS A 141 13.90 6.87 26.30
N CYS A 142 13.70 5.66 25.76
CA CYS A 142 13.24 4.52 26.53
C CYS A 142 14.32 4.08 27.53
N VAL A 143 13.95 3.94 28.81
CA VAL A 143 14.82 3.41 29.87
C VAL A 143 15.02 1.89 29.81
N ARG A 144 14.47 1.23 28.79
CA ARG A 144 14.63 -0.22 28.53
C ARG A 144 14.25 -1.09 29.74
N CYS A 145 13.09 -0.80 30.33
CA CYS A 145 12.56 -1.54 31.48
C CYS A 145 12.14 -3.00 31.17
N GLY A 146 12.24 -3.48 29.93
CA GLY A 146 11.87 -4.84 29.53
C GLY A 146 10.37 -5.16 29.48
N ARG A 147 9.49 -4.20 29.81
CA ARG A 147 8.05 -4.45 29.91
C ARG A 147 7.29 -4.38 28.57
N CYS A 148 7.90 -3.88 27.50
CA CYS A 148 7.28 -3.73 26.18
C CYS A 148 8.28 -3.96 25.05
N ASP A 149 7.76 -4.23 23.85
CA ASP A 149 8.55 -4.59 22.66
C ASP A 149 9.48 -3.45 22.19
N ILE A 150 9.24 -2.22 22.66
CA ILE A 150 10.10 -1.05 22.41
C ILE A 150 11.55 -1.31 22.83
N MET A 151 11.80 -2.13 23.85
CA MET A 151 13.17 -2.47 24.25
C MET A 151 13.93 -3.19 23.14
N GLY A 152 13.34 -4.25 22.57
CA GLY A 152 13.96 -5.00 21.47
C GLY A 152 14.12 -4.13 20.23
N LEU A 153 13.16 -3.24 19.96
CA LEU A 153 13.27 -2.27 18.87
C LEU A 153 14.39 -1.25 19.10
N ALA A 154 14.61 -0.78 20.33
CA ALA A 154 15.72 0.10 20.67
C ALA A 154 17.09 -0.60 20.55
N GLU A 155 17.14 -1.92 20.72
CA GLU A 155 18.33 -2.73 20.45
C GLU A 155 18.58 -2.88 18.96
N LEU A 156 17.53 -3.15 18.16
CA LEU A 156 17.63 -3.17 16.70
C LEU A 156 18.08 -1.83 16.12
N ALA A 157 17.59 -0.71 16.67
CA ALA A 157 18.04 0.63 16.29
C ALA A 157 19.57 0.78 16.44
N ARG A 158 20.13 0.29 17.55
CA ARG A 158 21.58 0.34 17.81
C ARG A 158 22.35 -0.67 16.94
N LYS A 159 21.83 -1.89 16.78
CA LYS A 159 22.45 -2.97 15.99
C LYS A 159 22.67 -2.54 14.55
N TYR A 160 21.65 -1.94 13.92
CA TYR A 160 21.67 -1.55 12.52
C TYR A 160 21.98 -0.07 12.28
N GLN A 161 22.10 0.74 13.35
CA GLN A 161 22.27 2.20 13.25
C GLN A 161 21.18 2.89 12.41
N VAL A 162 19.94 2.38 12.49
CA VAL A 162 18.78 2.92 11.77
C VAL A 162 17.99 3.91 12.62
N ASN A 163 17.35 4.87 11.97
CA ASN A 163 16.48 5.83 12.64
C ASN A 163 15.14 5.18 13.01
N ILE A 164 14.86 5.01 14.30
CA ILE A 164 13.58 4.48 14.78
C ILE A 164 12.84 5.58 15.55
N SER A 165 11.61 5.87 15.14
CA SER A 165 10.79 6.90 15.75
C SER A 165 9.38 6.43 16.12
N VAL A 166 8.91 6.85 17.31
CA VAL A 166 7.56 6.58 17.81
C VAL A 166 6.65 7.78 17.51
N ALA A 167 5.55 7.53 16.78
CA ALA A 167 4.56 8.53 16.43
C ALA A 167 3.19 8.27 17.09
N THR A 168 2.57 9.34 17.61
CA THR A 168 1.23 9.32 18.22
C THR A 168 0.08 9.47 17.22
N GLY A 169 0.37 9.34 15.92
CA GLY A 169 -0.62 9.38 14.84
C GLY A 169 -0.03 9.81 13.49
N GLY A 170 -0.87 9.85 12.46
CA GLY A 170 -0.45 10.12 11.08
C GLY A 170 0.17 11.51 10.87
N THR A 171 -0.28 12.55 11.58
CA THR A 171 0.28 13.90 11.45
C THR A 171 1.72 13.97 11.95
N LEU A 172 2.01 13.36 13.10
CA LEU A 172 3.38 13.31 13.62
C LEU A 172 4.27 12.42 12.75
N ALA A 173 3.75 11.28 12.28
CA ALA A 173 4.45 10.42 11.33
C ALA A 173 4.86 11.18 10.07
N ARG A 174 3.95 11.96 9.46
CA ARG A 174 4.25 12.80 8.28
C ARG A 174 5.31 13.84 8.58
N LYS A 175 5.26 14.49 9.75
CA LYS A 175 6.28 15.45 10.18
C LYS A 175 7.66 14.80 10.25
N VAL A 176 7.78 13.63 10.89
CA VAL A 176 9.05 12.89 10.99
C VAL A 176 9.56 12.49 9.61
N ILE A 177 8.70 12.01 8.71
CA ILE A 177 9.10 11.67 7.34
C ILE A 177 9.67 12.88 6.59
N ILE A 178 9.04 14.05 6.72
CA ILE A 178 9.49 15.29 6.07
C ILE A 178 10.84 15.77 6.63
N GLU A 179 11.04 15.65 7.94
CA GLU A 179 12.27 16.06 8.63
C GLU A 179 13.43 15.10 8.35
N THR A 180 13.21 13.79 8.45
CA THR A 180 14.25 12.76 8.26
C THR A 180 14.57 12.54 6.78
N ARG A 181 13.62 12.78 5.86
CA ARG A 181 13.75 12.50 4.41
C ARG A 181 14.36 11.11 4.12
N PRO A 182 13.74 10.03 4.62
CA PRO A 182 14.23 8.67 4.38
C PRO A 182 14.07 8.28 2.91
N LYS A 183 14.81 7.26 2.47
CA LYS A 183 14.60 6.61 1.18
C LYS A 183 13.62 5.43 1.28
N LEU A 184 13.46 4.85 2.46
CA LEU A 184 12.54 3.75 2.73
C LEU A 184 12.01 3.84 4.16
N VAL A 185 10.74 3.48 4.34
CA VAL A 185 10.08 3.45 5.65
C VAL A 185 9.68 2.03 5.99
N VAL A 186 10.03 1.57 7.19
CA VAL A 186 9.45 0.36 7.80
C VAL A 186 8.41 0.82 8.81
N ALA A 187 7.13 0.69 8.50
CA ALA A 187 6.05 1.18 9.33
C ALA A 187 5.40 0.03 10.11
N VAL A 188 5.13 0.24 11.40
CA VAL A 188 4.37 -0.66 12.25
C VAL A 188 3.06 0.01 12.63
N ALA A 189 1.92 -0.59 12.31
CA ALA A 189 0.61 -0.11 12.79
C ALA A 189 -0.48 -1.17 12.56
N CYS A 190 -1.71 -0.81 12.92
CA CYS A 190 -2.89 -1.58 12.56
C CYS A 190 -3.19 -1.47 11.06
N GLU A 191 -4.07 -2.33 10.56
CA GLU A 191 -4.46 -2.41 9.15
C GLU A 191 -4.91 -1.07 8.58
N ARG A 192 -5.71 -0.33 9.35
CA ARG A 192 -6.27 0.97 8.95
C ARG A 192 -5.18 2.02 8.79
N ASP A 193 -4.32 2.16 9.79
CA ASP A 193 -3.31 3.21 9.82
C ASP A 193 -2.16 2.90 8.85
N LEU A 194 -1.77 1.62 8.71
CA LEU A 194 -0.82 1.20 7.67
C LEU A 194 -1.37 1.46 6.28
N THR A 195 -2.61 1.06 6.02
CA THR A 195 -3.24 1.28 4.71
C THR A 195 -3.22 2.76 4.37
N SER A 196 -3.66 3.65 5.28
CA SER A 196 -3.65 5.10 5.07
C SER A 196 -2.23 5.65 4.92
N GLY A 197 -1.30 5.19 5.75
CA GLY A 197 0.10 5.62 5.73
C GLY A 197 0.78 5.29 4.41
N ILE A 198 0.56 4.09 3.85
CA ILE A 198 1.07 3.70 2.54
C ILE A 198 0.53 4.61 1.44
N LYS A 199 -0.75 5.03 1.50
CA LYS A 199 -1.30 5.97 0.51
C LYS A 199 -0.65 7.35 0.61
N ASP A 200 -0.51 7.85 1.84
CA ASP A 200 -0.03 9.20 2.12
C ASP A 200 1.46 9.37 1.82
N CYS A 201 2.25 8.31 1.98
CA CYS A 201 3.70 8.37 1.75
C CYS A 201 4.09 8.26 0.27
N TYR A 202 3.15 7.93 -0.62
CA TYR A 202 3.47 7.74 -2.02
C TYR A 202 4.12 8.99 -2.65
N PRO A 203 5.28 8.89 -3.34
CA PRO A 203 5.90 7.68 -3.92
C PRO A 203 6.99 7.00 -3.07
N LEU A 204 7.15 7.35 -1.80
CA LEU A 204 8.14 6.74 -0.90
C LEU A 204 7.81 5.25 -0.66
N PRO A 205 8.76 4.31 -0.83
CA PRO A 205 8.52 2.89 -0.55
C PRO A 205 8.34 2.66 0.96
N VAL A 206 7.27 1.94 1.30
CA VAL A 206 6.92 1.60 2.68
C VAL A 206 6.75 0.09 2.82
N ILE A 207 7.44 -0.53 3.76
CA ILE A 207 7.21 -1.91 4.20
C ILE A 207 6.36 -1.85 5.47
N GLY A 208 5.16 -2.44 5.44
CA GLY A 208 4.23 -2.46 6.55
C GLY A 208 4.30 -3.74 7.38
N VAL A 209 4.47 -3.62 8.70
CA VAL A 209 4.40 -4.74 9.65
C VAL A 209 3.19 -4.53 10.55
N LEU A 210 2.26 -5.49 10.54
CA LEU A 210 1.06 -5.41 11.38
C LEU A 210 1.42 -5.66 12.84
N ASN A 211 0.80 -4.89 13.73
CA ASN A 211 0.87 -5.14 15.17
C ASN A 211 -0.29 -6.01 15.64
N ASP A 212 -0.03 -6.80 16.69
CA ASP A 212 -1.02 -7.61 17.38
C ASP A 212 -1.74 -6.78 18.45
N ARG A 213 -3.04 -7.02 18.59
CA ARG A 213 -3.94 -6.26 19.47
C ARG A 213 -4.57 -7.15 20.55
N PRO A 214 -3.78 -7.74 21.47
CA PRO A 214 -4.29 -8.69 22.46
C PRO A 214 -5.26 -8.06 23.47
N PHE A 215 -5.12 -6.76 23.75
CA PHE A 215 -5.95 -6.04 24.72
C PHE A 215 -6.94 -5.07 24.08
N GLY A 216 -7.29 -5.29 22.81
CA GLY A 216 -8.19 -4.43 22.04
C GLY A 216 -7.47 -3.36 21.20
N PRO A 217 -8.24 -2.43 20.61
CA PRO A 217 -7.68 -1.45 19.68
C PRO A 217 -6.83 -0.41 20.39
N CYS A 218 -5.60 -0.21 19.87
CA CYS A 218 -4.70 0.88 20.30
C CYS A 218 -4.33 0.86 21.80
N PHE A 219 -4.35 -0.31 22.44
CA PHE A 219 -4.01 -0.47 23.85
C PHE A 219 -3.06 -1.65 24.06
N ASN A 220 -1.86 -1.38 24.61
CA ASN A 220 -0.83 -2.37 24.92
C ASN A 220 -0.60 -3.37 23.76
N THR A 221 -0.44 -2.84 22.55
CA THR A 221 -0.26 -3.67 21.36
C THR A 221 1.12 -4.29 21.35
N ARG A 222 1.26 -5.41 20.65
CA ARG A 222 2.53 -6.13 20.51
C ARG A 222 2.99 -6.16 19.07
N VAL A 223 4.29 -6.32 18.86
CA VAL A 223 4.82 -6.58 17.53
C VAL A 223 5.94 -7.60 17.59
N ASP A 224 5.97 -8.45 16.59
CA ASP A 224 7.06 -9.37 16.36
C ASP A 224 8.30 -8.61 15.89
N THR A 225 9.28 -8.49 16.79
CA THR A 225 10.56 -7.83 16.52
C THR A 225 11.38 -8.55 15.45
N GLU A 226 11.22 -9.87 15.28
CA GLU A 226 11.95 -10.63 14.26
C GLU A 226 11.49 -10.26 12.85
N LYS A 227 10.19 -10.01 12.65
CA LYS A 227 9.67 -9.50 11.38
C LYS A 227 10.27 -8.14 11.01
N ILE A 228 10.51 -7.29 11.99
CA ILE A 228 11.11 -5.97 11.78
C ILE A 228 12.61 -6.13 11.50
N ASP A 229 13.30 -7.01 12.22
CA ASP A 229 14.70 -7.36 11.96
C ASP A 229 14.88 -7.85 10.51
N ALA A 230 14.07 -8.84 10.08
CA ALA A 230 14.08 -9.36 8.73
C ALA A 230 13.74 -8.29 7.67
N ALA A 231 12.76 -7.41 7.95
CA ALA A 231 12.41 -6.31 7.05
C ALA A 231 13.58 -5.34 6.85
N ILE A 232 14.27 -4.95 7.93
CA ILE A 232 15.45 -4.07 7.85
C ILE A 232 16.59 -4.78 7.11
N ALA A 233 16.91 -6.02 7.50
CA ALA A 233 18.00 -6.79 6.88
C ALA A 233 17.79 -7.01 5.37
N SER A 234 16.55 -7.13 4.91
CA SER A 234 16.24 -7.34 3.49
C SER A 234 16.54 -6.14 2.56
N VAL A 235 16.65 -4.93 3.13
CA VAL A 235 16.84 -3.68 2.38
C VAL A 235 18.10 -2.93 2.76
N LEU A 236 18.84 -3.43 3.75
CA LEU A 236 20.04 -2.78 4.26
C LEU A 236 21.21 -3.00 3.30
N THR A 237 21.88 -1.91 2.92
CA THR A 237 23.21 -1.99 2.31
C THR A 237 24.27 -2.12 3.41
N TYR A 238 25.13 -3.13 3.30
CA TYR A 238 26.39 -3.16 4.05
C TYR A 238 27.41 -2.39 3.22
N ASP A 239 27.75 -1.18 3.65
CA ASP A 239 28.92 -0.44 3.17
C ASP A 239 30.18 -0.94 3.87
#